data_AF-A0A5D2YN08-F1
#
_entry.id   AF-A0A5D2YN08-F1
#
_cell.length_a   1.000
_cell.length_b   1.000
_cell.length_c   1.000
_cell.angle_alpha   90.00
_cell.angle_beta   90.00
_cell.angle_gamma   90.00
#
_symmetry.space_group_name_H-M   'P 1'
#
loop_
_entity.id
_entity.type
_entity.pdbx_description
1 polymer ?
#
loop_
_entity_poly.entity_id
_entity_poly.type
_entity_poly.pdbx_seq_one_letter_code
_entity_poly.pdbx_strand_id
1 'polypeptide(L)'
;LSEEKLVAITNSSSEEDMLYHKQWERSNRLSLVFLRMIIANNIKATISQTESTKAYLMLVVENFHSLDKSLGTLMAQLITMKYDRLRGMQECIIEMANIEARIKTLGMMVDDSFLV
;
A
#
# COMPACT_ATOMS: atom_id res chain seq x y z
N LEU A 1 10.90 19.91 8.23
CA LEU A 1 10.95 21.38 8.12
C LEU A 1 10.72 21.72 6.65
N SER A 2 9.57 22.23 6.20
CA SER A 2 8.66 23.15 6.87
C SER A 2 7.20 22.73 6.73
N GLU A 3 6.54 22.58 7.87
CA GLU A 3 5.09 22.45 8.03
C GLU A 3 4.48 23.82 8.38
N GLU A 4 4.79 24.87 7.63
CA GLU A 4 4.19 26.19 7.92
C GLU A 4 2.97 26.44 7.03
N LYS A 5 1.89 25.86 7.54
CA LYS A 5 0.49 26.14 7.25
C LYS A 5 0.20 27.66 7.17
N LEU A 6 -0.22 28.10 5.99
CA LEU A 6 -1.28 29.10 5.73
C LEU A 6 -1.56 30.12 6.84
N VAL A 7 -0.74 31.16 6.98
CA VAL A 7 -1.20 32.40 7.65
C VAL A 7 -0.73 33.62 6.86
N ALA A 8 -1.72 34.32 6.30
CA ALA A 8 -1.68 35.71 5.84
C ALA A 8 -0.78 36.04 4.63
N ILE A 9 -1.31 35.88 3.41
CA ILE A 9 -0.89 36.71 2.28
C ILE A 9 -2.11 37.48 1.78
N THR A 10 -2.24 38.66 2.37
CA THR A 10 -2.57 39.95 1.74
C THR A 10 -2.86 39.91 0.24
N ASN A 11 -3.91 40.62 -0.18
CA ASN A 11 -4.44 40.78 -1.54
C ASN A 11 -3.45 41.36 -2.59
N SER A 12 -2.24 40.81 -2.74
CA SER A 12 -1.24 41.19 -3.74
C SER A 12 -0.36 40.00 -4.13
N SER A 13 -0.97 38.92 -4.63
CA SER A 13 -0.21 37.90 -5.36
C SER A 13 0.18 38.49 -6.71
N SER A 14 1.47 38.41 -7.08
CA SER A 14 1.93 38.77 -8.42
C SER A 14 1.29 37.83 -9.44
N GLU A 15 1.02 38.30 -10.66
CA GLU A 15 0.51 37.46 -11.76
C GLU A 15 1.40 36.21 -11.97
N GLU A 16 2.69 36.34 -11.69
CA GLU A 16 3.69 35.27 -11.74
C GLU A 16 3.44 34.16 -10.71
N ASP A 17 3.08 34.51 -9.47
CA ASP A 17 2.78 33.54 -8.40
C ASP A 17 1.54 32.71 -8.74
N MET A 18 0.51 33.37 -9.27
CA MET A 18 -0.71 32.70 -9.71
C MET A 18 -0.42 31.75 -10.88
N LEU A 19 0.44 32.15 -11.81
CA LEU A 19 0.82 31.34 -12.97
C LEU A 19 1.65 30.12 -12.55
N TYR A 20 2.59 30.30 -11.63
CA TYR A 20 3.36 29.22 -11.01
C TYR A 20 2.45 28.22 -10.31
N HIS A 21 1.51 28.68 -9.48
CA HIS A 21 0.56 27.82 -8.79
C HIS A 21 -0.27 26.96 -9.76
N LYS A 22 -0.79 27.55 -10.85
CA LYS A 22 -1.54 26.83 -11.89
C LYS A 22 -0.69 25.76 -12.57
N GLN A 23 0.58 26.05 -12.86
CA GLN A 23 1.49 25.06 -13.45
C GLN A 23 1.79 23.92 -12.47
N TRP A 24 2.00 24.23 -11.19
CA TRP A 24 2.20 23.22 -10.15
C TRP A 24 0.97 22.31 -10.00
N GLU A 25 -0.23 22.87 -9.98
CA GLU A 25 -1.49 22.11 -9.87
C GLU A 25 -1.67 21.17 -11.06
N ARG A 26 -1.39 21.64 -12.28
CA ARG A 26 -1.42 20.81 -13.49
C ARG A 26 -0.43 19.66 -13.41
N SER A 27 0.81 19.93 -12.99
CA SER A 27 1.86 18.91 -12.83
C SER A 27 1.48 17.89 -11.75
N ASN A 28 0.92 18.34 -10.62
CA ASN A 28 0.42 17.48 -9.56
C ASN A 28 -0.71 16.57 -10.07
N ARG A 29 -1.70 17.11 -10.78
CA ARG A 29 -2.79 16.30 -11.34
C ARG A 29 -2.29 15.24 -12.33
N LEU A 30 -1.37 15.60 -13.22
CA LEU A 30 -0.77 14.65 -14.18
C LEU A 30 0.01 13.54 -13.48
N SER A 31 0.83 13.90 -12.49
CA SER A 31 1.62 12.95 -11.70
C SER A 31 0.73 11.97 -10.96
N LEU A 32 -0.35 12.46 -10.35
CA LEU A 32 -1.31 11.62 -9.64
C LEU A 32 -2.01 10.61 -10.57
N VAL A 33 -2.42 11.02 -11.78
CA VAL A 33 -3.01 10.11 -12.77
C VAL A 33 -2.01 9.03 -13.17
N PHE A 34 -0.76 9.41 -13.42
CA PHE A 34 0.30 8.47 -13.77
C PHE A 34 0.57 7.46 -12.66
N LEU A 35 0.72 7.92 -11.40
CA LEU A 35 0.90 7.04 -10.25
C LEU A 35 -0.28 6.07 -10.08
N ARG A 36 -1.53 6.56 -10.20
CA ARG A 36 -2.73 5.70 -10.13
C ARG A 36 -2.82 4.66 -11.26
N MET A 37 -2.09 4.86 -12.35
CA MET A 37 -2.04 3.92 -13.49
C MET A 37 -0.98 2.82 -13.28
N ILE A 38 0.18 3.16 -12.73
CA ILE A 38 1.31 2.21 -12.61
C ILE A 38 1.24 1.35 -11.33
N ILE A 39 0.53 1.81 -10.30
CA ILE A 39 0.46 1.10 -9.02
C ILE A 39 -0.47 -0.10 -9.13
N ALA A 40 0.00 -1.23 -8.58
CA ALA A 40 -0.72 -2.49 -8.58
C ALA A 40 -2.11 -2.38 -7.92
N ASN A 41 -3.09 -3.10 -8.49
CA ASN A 41 -4.49 -2.97 -8.10
C ASN A 41 -4.77 -3.36 -6.64
N ASN A 42 -4.04 -4.33 -6.09
CA ASN A 42 -4.15 -4.75 -4.69
C ASN A 42 -3.78 -3.61 -3.73
N ILE A 43 -2.76 -2.82 -4.04
CA ILE A 43 -2.36 -1.63 -3.27
C ILE A 43 -3.32 -0.48 -3.54
N LYS A 44 -3.74 -0.30 -4.80
CA LYS A 44 -4.67 0.77 -5.18
C LYS A 44 -6.03 0.66 -4.48
N ALA A 45 -6.51 -0.56 -4.26
CA ALA A 45 -7.80 -0.83 -3.62
C ALA A 45 -7.84 -0.41 -2.13
N THR A 46 -6.69 -0.32 -1.47
CA THR A 46 -6.59 0.03 -0.04
C THR A 46 -6.28 1.52 0.20
N ILE A 47 -5.96 2.27 -0.86
CA ILE A 47 -5.62 3.70 -0.76
C ILE A 47 -6.88 4.57 -0.85
N SER A 48 -7.05 5.48 0.12
CA SER A 48 -8.11 6.49 0.09
C SER A 48 -7.90 7.52 -1.03
N GLN A 49 -9.00 8.11 -1.52
CA GLN A 49 -8.92 9.17 -2.54
C GLN A 49 -8.17 10.40 -2.01
N THR A 50 -7.29 10.96 -2.84
CA THR A 50 -6.56 12.19 -2.54
C THR A 50 -6.16 12.90 -3.84
N GLU A 51 -6.20 14.23 -3.82
CA GLU A 51 -5.82 15.09 -4.95
C GLU A 51 -4.34 15.53 -4.89
N SER A 52 -3.64 15.24 -3.79
CA SER A 52 -2.20 15.53 -3.67
C SER A 52 -1.38 14.31 -4.06
N THR A 53 -0.48 14.48 -5.03
CA THR A 53 0.51 13.46 -5.43
C THR A 53 1.37 13.05 -4.24
N LYS A 54 1.78 14.00 -3.41
CA LYS A 54 2.60 13.75 -2.22
C LYS A 54 1.85 12.88 -1.20
N ALA A 55 0.61 13.24 -0.88
CA ALA A 55 -0.21 12.45 0.03
C ALA A 55 -0.48 11.05 -0.54
N TYR A 56 -0.74 10.95 -1.83
CA TYR A 56 -0.91 9.66 -2.50
C TYR A 56 0.32 8.77 -2.36
N LEU A 57 1.52 9.29 -2.63
CA LEU A 57 2.77 8.54 -2.49
C LEU A 57 3.02 8.07 -1.06
N MET A 58 2.70 8.90 -0.06
CA MET A 58 2.82 8.53 1.35
C MET A 58 1.91 7.35 1.71
N LEU A 59 0.65 7.38 1.25
CA LEU A 59 -0.30 6.28 1.44
C LEU A 59 0.16 4.99 0.75
N VAL A 60 0.79 5.10 -0.42
CA VAL A 60 1.35 3.94 -1.14
C VAL A 60 2.46 3.29 -0.34
N VAL A 61 3.41 4.09 0.18
CA VAL A 61 4.53 3.58 0.99
C VAL A 61 4.03 2.91 2.26
N GLU A 62 3.07 3.53 2.95
CA GLU A 62 2.49 2.97 4.18
C GLU A 62 1.75 1.64 3.91
N ASN A 63 0.95 1.59 2.85
CA ASN A 63 0.28 0.35 2.43
C ASN A 63 1.29 -0.72 2.06
N PHE A 64 2.34 -0.40 1.30
CA PHE A 64 3.35 -1.38 0.93
C PHE A 64 4.04 -1.97 2.16
N HIS A 65 4.41 -1.13 3.13
CA HIS A 65 5.00 -1.59 4.38
C HIS A 65 4.05 -2.48 5.20
N SER A 66 2.75 -2.16 5.23
CA SER A 66 1.77 -2.98 5.93
C SER A 66 1.55 -4.34 5.23
N LEU A 67 1.46 -4.34 3.89
CA LEU A 67 1.35 -5.55 3.09
C LEU A 67 2.57 -6.44 3.27
N ASP A 68 3.77 -5.90 3.13
CA ASP A 68 5.04 -6.62 3.29
C ASP A 68 5.16 -7.27 4.67
N LYS A 69 4.87 -6.51 5.74
CA LYS A 69 4.85 -7.03 7.11
C LYS A 69 3.83 -8.15 7.30
N SER A 70 2.62 -7.98 6.76
CA SER A 70 1.56 -8.99 6.85
C SER A 70 1.94 -10.28 6.10
N LEU A 71 2.55 -10.13 4.93
CA LEU A 71 3.02 -11.22 4.10
C LEU A 71 4.15 -11.97 4.79
N GLY A 72 5.15 -11.27 5.33
CA GLY A 72 6.24 -11.88 6.09
C GLY A 72 5.74 -12.65 7.32
N THR A 73 4.72 -12.12 8.00
CA THR A 73 4.08 -12.80 9.14
C THR A 73 3.38 -14.09 8.71
N LEU A 74 2.61 -14.05 7.62
CA LEU A 74 1.92 -15.23 7.09
C LEU A 74 2.88 -16.30 6.57
N MET A 75 3.94 -15.89 5.87
CA MET A 75 4.99 -16.79 5.43
C MET A 75 5.68 -17.46 6.63
N ALA A 76 6.04 -16.68 7.66
CA ALA A 76 6.61 -17.24 8.88
C ALA A 76 5.66 -18.23 9.56
N GLN A 77 4.36 -17.91 9.66
CA GLN A 77 3.36 -18.85 10.18
C GLN A 77 3.31 -20.13 9.36
N LEU A 78 3.25 -20.03 8.03
CA LEU A 78 3.17 -21.18 7.13
C LEU A 78 4.39 -22.11 7.29
N ILE A 79 5.62 -21.57 7.21
CA ILE A 79 6.85 -22.39 7.25
C ILE A 79 7.16 -22.95 8.64
N THR A 80 6.63 -22.33 9.70
CA THR A 80 6.83 -22.81 11.09
C THR A 80 5.71 -23.72 11.56
N MET A 81 4.61 -23.80 10.81
CA MET A 81 3.46 -24.63 11.14
C MET A 81 3.87 -26.10 11.11
N LYS A 82 3.71 -26.77 12.25
CA LYS A 82 4.00 -28.19 12.43
C LYS A 82 2.79 -28.88 12.99
N TYR A 83 2.56 -30.11 12.54
CA TYR A 83 1.57 -30.98 13.12
C TYR A 83 1.99 -31.37 14.55
N ASP A 84 1.27 -30.90 15.57
CA ASP A 84 1.63 -31.05 16.99
C ASP A 84 1.00 -32.28 17.66
N ARG A 85 0.31 -33.17 16.92
CA ARG A 85 -0.46 -34.34 17.41
C ARG A 85 -1.57 -34.03 18.42
N LEU A 86 -1.70 -32.78 18.87
CA LEU A 86 -2.75 -32.30 19.75
C LEU A 86 -3.97 -31.87 18.94
N ARG A 87 -3.73 -31.30 17.75
CA ARG A 87 -4.77 -30.91 16.78
C ARG A 87 -5.09 -32.05 15.82
N GLY A 88 -6.29 -32.01 15.25
CA GLY A 88 -6.67 -32.90 14.15
C GLY A 88 -5.84 -32.61 12.89
N MET A 89 -5.48 -33.65 12.14
CA MET A 89 -4.80 -33.48 10.85
C MET A 89 -5.61 -32.61 9.88
N GLN A 90 -6.94 -32.77 9.88
CA GLN A 90 -7.85 -31.96 9.08
C GLN A 90 -7.79 -30.47 9.47
N GLU A 91 -7.72 -30.16 10.76
CA GLU A 91 -7.62 -28.78 11.25
C GLU A 91 -6.32 -28.14 10.78
N CYS A 92 -5.20 -28.87 10.88
CA CYS A 92 -3.90 -28.40 10.42
C CYS A 92 -3.90 -28.08 8.91
N ILE A 93 -4.48 -28.95 8.08
CA ILE A 93 -4.61 -28.73 6.63
C ILE A 93 -5.49 -27.51 6.32
N ILE A 94 -6.61 -27.35 7.03
CA ILE A 94 -7.52 -26.20 6.84
C ILE A 94 -6.81 -24.89 7.20
N GLU A 95 -6.06 -24.86 8.30
CA GLU A 95 -5.30 -23.68 8.71
C GLU A 95 -4.21 -23.33 7.68
N MET A 96 -3.46 -24.32 7.18
CA MET A 96 -2.46 -24.11 6.12
C MET A 96 -3.09 -23.54 4.85
N ALA A 97 -4.20 -24.13 4.37
CA ALA A 97 -4.91 -23.67 3.19
C ALA A 97 -5.47 -22.25 3.36
N ASN A 98 -5.92 -21.89 4.56
CA ASN A 98 -6.37 -20.53 4.87
C ASN A 98 -5.21 -19.51 4.85
N ILE A 99 -4.04 -19.88 5.38
CA ILE A 99 -2.85 -19.02 5.31
C ILE A 99 -2.42 -18.82 3.85
N GLU A 100 -2.36 -19.89 3.05
CA GLU A 100 -2.04 -19.86 1.63
C GLU A 100 -3.00 -18.94 0.84
N ALA A 101 -4.31 -19.07 1.09
CA ALA A 101 -5.32 -18.21 0.46
C ALA A 101 -5.10 -16.73 0.78
N ARG A 102 -4.75 -16.39 2.04
CA ARG A 102 -4.44 -15.01 2.44
C ARG A 102 -3.18 -14.48 1.77
N ILE A 103 -2.13 -15.30 1.62
CA ILE A 103 -0.92 -14.91 0.89
C ILE A 103 -1.26 -14.60 -0.58
N LYS A 104 -2.12 -15.41 -1.22
CA LYS A 104 -2.63 -15.15 -2.58
C LYS A 104 -3.38 -13.84 -2.68
N THR A 105 -4.20 -13.48 -1.69
CA THR A 105 -4.88 -12.17 -1.69
C THR A 105 -3.94 -10.97 -1.60
N LEU A 106 -2.75 -11.15 -1.01
CA LEU A 106 -1.73 -10.11 -0.92
C LEU A 106 -0.90 -9.98 -2.22
N GLY A 107 -1.12 -10.86 -3.20
CA GLY A 107 -0.48 -10.81 -4.51
C GLY A 107 0.75 -11.70 -4.65
N MET A 108 0.98 -12.63 -3.73
CA MET A 108 2.04 -13.64 -3.83
C MET A 108 1.47 -15.03 -4.06
N MET A 109 2.13 -15.82 -4.89
CA MET A 109 1.87 -17.26 -4.97
C MET A 109 2.79 -17.98 -3.98
N VAL A 110 2.24 -19.00 -3.32
CA VAL A 110 3.02 -19.95 -2.51
C VAL A 110 3.45 -21.06 -3.45
N ASP A 111 4.75 -21.30 -3.55
CA ASP A 111 5.29 -22.42 -4.31
C ASP A 111 5.23 -23.71 -3.48
N ASP A 112 4.96 -24.84 -4.12
CA ASP A 112 4.87 -26.14 -3.45
C ASP A 112 6.16 -26.51 -2.70
N SER A 113 7.31 -25.97 -3.08
CA SER A 113 8.59 -26.16 -2.35
C SER A 113 8.58 -25.61 -0.92
N PHE A 114 7.64 -24.74 -0.57
CA PHE A 114 7.46 -24.24 0.80
C PHE A 114 6.52 -25.10 1.64
N LEU A 115 5.84 -26.08 1.04
CA LEU A 115 4.88 -26.96 1.68
C LEU A 115 5.55 -28.34 1.88
N VAL A 116 5.68 -28.78 3.15
CA VAL A 116 6.37 -30.01 3.56
C VAL A 116 5.38 -31.13 3.86
#